data_AF-A0A6G5A5K9-F1
#
_entry.id   AF-A0A6G5A5K9-F1
#
_cell.length_a   1.000
_cell.length_b   1.000
_cell.length_c   1.000
_cell.angle_alpha   90.00
_cell.angle_beta   90.00
_cell.angle_gamma   90.00
#
_symmetry.space_group_name_H-M   'P 1'
#
loop_
_entity.id
_entity.type
_entity.pdbx_description
1 polymer ?
#
loop_
_entity_poly.entity_id
_entity_poly.type
_entity_poly.pdbx_seq_one_letter_code
_entity_poly.pdbx_strand_id
1 'polypeptide(L)'
;MKTALVLALTACLVAVAMSVGGRISPSRQDFARWRDCMVAKLPEDKVQTYENCRNHSRGTDMRKFRQGLECVLSSYNLVNRTDVDLSRMQHLAQNITQPEVRAAFQECAQDENNKKVGKAVKCFIDHLETSCPVPDATKRE
;
A
#
# COMPACT_ATOMS: atom_id res chain seq x y z
N MET A 1 19.42 56.68 -1.88
CA MET A 1 18.12 56.85 -1.19
C MET A 1 17.24 55.65 -1.52
N LYS A 2 16.67 55.02 -0.49
CA LYS A 2 15.34 54.36 -0.44
C LYS A 2 14.96 53.29 -1.50
N THR A 3 15.04 52.03 -1.07
CA THR A 3 13.98 50.98 -1.06
C THR A 3 12.82 51.05 -2.08
N ALA A 4 12.56 49.94 -2.80
CA ALA A 4 11.44 49.03 -2.48
C ALA A 4 11.33 47.86 -3.48
N LEU A 5 11.23 46.65 -2.90
CA LEU A 5 10.82 45.39 -3.52
C LEU A 5 9.34 45.48 -3.95
N VAL A 6 8.98 44.98 -5.14
CA VAL A 6 7.63 44.45 -5.38
C VAL A 6 7.73 43.17 -6.20
N LEU A 7 7.72 42.04 -5.49
CA LEU A 7 7.37 40.72 -6.00
C LEU A 7 5.87 40.74 -6.35
N ALA A 8 5.53 40.62 -7.63
CA ALA A 8 4.16 40.32 -8.06
C ALA A 8 4.05 38.82 -8.33
N LEU A 9 3.65 38.07 -7.30
CA LEU A 9 3.17 36.69 -7.39
C LEU A 9 1.88 36.67 -8.21
N THR A 10 1.97 36.35 -9.50
CA THR A 10 0.79 35.96 -10.28
C THR A 10 0.47 34.50 -9.93
N ALA A 11 -0.41 34.36 -8.94
CA ALA A 11 -1.01 33.10 -8.57
C ALA A 11 -1.71 32.47 -9.80
N CYS A 12 -1.21 31.31 -10.24
CA CYS A 12 -1.90 30.43 -11.16
C CYS A 12 -3.20 29.96 -10.50
N LEU A 13 -4.31 30.62 -10.81
CA LEU A 13 -5.65 30.14 -10.56
C LEU A 13 -5.92 28.97 -11.51
N VAL A 14 -5.44 27.78 -11.15
CA VAL A 14 -5.92 26.54 -11.74
C VAL A 14 -7.30 26.31 -11.14
N ALA A 15 -8.33 26.70 -11.90
CA ALA A 15 -9.70 26.31 -11.64
C ALA A 15 -9.79 24.78 -11.74
N VAL A 16 -9.65 24.10 -10.60
CA VAL A 16 -9.92 22.66 -10.51
C VAL A 16 -11.43 22.48 -10.58
N ALA A 17 -11.93 22.29 -11.79
CA ALA A 17 -13.27 21.79 -12.02
C ALA A 17 -13.40 20.46 -11.27
N MET A 18 -14.19 20.47 -10.19
CA MET A 18 -14.62 19.25 -9.52
C MET A 18 -15.67 18.57 -10.39
N SER A 19 -15.24 17.82 -11.39
CA SER A 19 -16.10 16.94 -12.18
C SER A 19 -16.21 15.58 -11.50
N VAL A 20 -17.33 15.43 -10.80
CA VAL A 20 -18.18 14.23 -10.68
C VAL A 20 -17.45 12.88 -10.62
N GLY A 21 -17.42 12.32 -9.41
CA GLY A 21 -16.97 10.97 -9.12
C GLY A 21 -17.73 9.88 -9.88
N GLY A 22 -17.10 9.34 -10.91
CA GLY A 22 -17.32 7.99 -11.40
C GLY A 22 -16.15 7.11 -10.97
N ARG A 23 -16.38 6.12 -10.10
CA ARG A 23 -15.37 5.09 -9.79
C ARG A 23 -15.28 4.14 -10.99
N ILE A 24 -14.56 4.53 -12.04
CA ILE A 24 -14.16 3.58 -13.08
C ILE A 24 -13.18 2.62 -12.41
N SER A 25 -13.63 1.38 -12.23
CA SER A 25 -12.79 0.33 -11.64
C SER A 25 -11.65 0.03 -12.63
N PRO A 26 -10.40 -0.14 -12.16
CA PRO A 26 -9.30 -0.56 -13.02
C PRO A 26 -9.68 -1.82 -13.80
N SER A 27 -9.20 -1.95 -15.03
CA SER A 27 -9.39 -3.21 -15.76
C SER A 27 -8.76 -4.36 -14.98
N ARG A 28 -9.22 -5.60 -15.20
CA ARG A 28 -8.60 -6.79 -14.57
C ARG A 28 -7.11 -6.88 -14.86
N GLN A 29 -6.68 -6.43 -16.04
CA GLN A 29 -5.28 -6.44 -16.45
C GLN A 29 -4.47 -5.38 -15.72
N ASP A 30 -5.03 -4.18 -15.51
CA ASP A 30 -4.41 -3.14 -14.70
C ASP A 30 -4.23 -3.60 -13.25
N PHE A 31 -5.27 -4.21 -12.67
CA PHE A 31 -5.18 -4.79 -11.32
C PHE A 31 -4.11 -5.89 -11.24
N ALA A 32 -4.03 -6.77 -12.25
CA ALA A 32 -3.02 -7.81 -12.28
C ALA A 32 -1.60 -7.24 -12.32
N ARG A 33 -1.32 -6.24 -13.17
CA ARG A 33 0.00 -5.59 -13.24
C ARG A 33 0.37 -4.90 -11.92
N TRP A 34 -0.59 -4.19 -11.32
CA TRP A 34 -0.40 -3.54 -10.04
C TRP A 34 -0.08 -4.54 -8.92
N ARG A 35 -0.86 -5.62 -8.84
CA ARG A 35 -0.62 -6.72 -7.92
C ARG A 35 0.76 -7.33 -8.13
N ASP A 36 1.12 -7.63 -9.37
CA ASP A 36 2.40 -8.27 -9.69
C ASP A 36 3.58 -7.36 -9.29
N CYS A 37 3.45 -6.05 -9.46
CA CYS A 37 4.42 -5.08 -8.93
C CYS A 37 4.54 -5.21 -7.40
N MET A 38 3.42 -5.21 -6.67
CA MET A 38 3.43 -5.30 -5.21
C MET A 38 4.04 -6.60 -4.70
N VAL A 39 3.71 -7.72 -5.34
CA VAL A 39 4.24 -9.04 -4.97
C VAL A 39 5.74 -9.10 -5.22
N ALA A 40 6.25 -8.47 -6.27
CA ALA A 40 7.68 -8.38 -6.56
C ALA A 40 8.48 -7.58 -5.51
N LYS A 41 7.81 -6.80 -4.65
CA LYS A 41 8.43 -6.10 -3.52
C LYS A 41 8.59 -6.98 -2.28
N LEU A 42 7.92 -8.14 -2.24
CA LEU A 42 8.04 -9.06 -1.12
C LEU A 42 9.39 -9.81 -1.19
N PRO A 43 9.96 -10.22 -0.04
CA PRO A 43 11.05 -11.18 -0.05
C PRO A 43 10.62 -12.50 -0.71
N GLU A 44 11.58 -13.18 -1.34
CA GLU A 44 11.33 -14.34 -2.21
C GLU A 44 10.58 -15.47 -1.49
N ASP A 45 10.92 -15.76 -0.24
CA ASP A 45 10.24 -16.77 0.58
C ASP A 45 8.77 -16.41 0.89
N LYS A 46 8.42 -15.12 0.79
CA LYS A 46 7.07 -14.61 1.03
C LYS A 46 6.21 -14.57 -0.21
N VAL A 47 6.80 -14.53 -1.41
CA VAL A 47 6.07 -14.61 -2.67
C VAL A 47 5.28 -15.93 -2.76
N GLN A 48 5.91 -17.06 -2.42
CA GLN A 48 5.24 -18.35 -2.42
C GLN A 48 4.11 -18.42 -1.38
N THR A 49 4.34 -17.85 -0.19
CA THR A 49 3.32 -17.76 0.87
C THR A 49 2.09 -16.98 0.38
N TYR A 50 2.34 -15.84 -0.26
CA TYR A 50 1.30 -15.00 -0.84
C TYR A 50 0.50 -15.76 -1.92
N GLU A 51 1.17 -16.37 -2.90
CA GLU A 51 0.48 -17.03 -4.01
C GLU A 51 -0.31 -18.26 -3.55
N ASN A 52 0.25 -19.05 -2.65
CA ASN A 52 -0.47 -20.18 -2.06
C ASN A 52 -1.77 -19.71 -1.41
N CYS A 53 -1.72 -18.68 -0.57
CA CYS A 53 -2.89 -18.18 0.12
C CYS A 53 -3.91 -17.54 -0.84
N ARG A 54 -3.44 -16.74 -1.79
CA ARG A 54 -4.29 -16.10 -2.82
C ARG A 54 -5.03 -17.13 -3.66
N ASN A 55 -4.37 -18.20 -4.09
CA ASN A 55 -4.96 -19.21 -4.98
C ASN A 55 -6.03 -20.07 -4.29
N HIS A 56 -5.93 -20.26 -2.97
CA HIS A 56 -6.95 -20.95 -2.17
C HIS A 56 -8.08 -20.02 -1.70
N SER A 57 -7.88 -18.70 -1.81
CA SER A 57 -8.83 -17.68 -1.38
C SER A 57 -10.03 -17.56 -2.34
N ARG A 58 -11.21 -17.25 -1.78
CA ARG A 58 -12.47 -17.06 -2.52
C ARG A 58 -12.90 -15.59 -2.54
N GLY A 59 -13.67 -15.21 -3.56
CA GLY A 59 -14.24 -13.86 -3.70
C GLY A 59 -13.56 -13.01 -4.78
N THR A 60 -13.63 -11.68 -4.61
CA THR A 60 -13.09 -10.70 -5.58
C THR A 60 -11.56 -10.70 -5.61
N ASP A 61 -10.97 -10.22 -6.70
CA ASP A 61 -9.51 -10.16 -6.86
C ASP A 61 -8.84 -9.33 -5.74
N MET A 62 -9.44 -8.21 -5.35
CA MET A 62 -8.98 -7.39 -4.23
C MET A 62 -9.05 -8.13 -2.89
N ARG A 63 -10.10 -8.94 -2.66
CA ARG A 63 -10.21 -9.75 -1.44
C ARG A 63 -9.11 -10.81 -1.39
N LYS A 64 -8.91 -11.54 -2.49
CA LYS A 64 -7.85 -12.55 -2.60
C LYS A 64 -6.46 -11.94 -2.42
N PHE A 65 -6.22 -10.76 -3.00
CA PHE A 65 -4.99 -10.00 -2.83
C PHE A 65 -4.72 -9.67 -1.36
N ARG A 66 -5.70 -9.08 -0.66
CA ARG A 66 -5.60 -8.75 0.76
C ARG A 66 -5.37 -10.00 1.62
N GLN A 67 -6.05 -11.10 1.33
CA GLN A 67 -5.84 -12.37 2.03
C GLN A 67 -4.42 -12.93 1.80
N GLY A 68 -3.89 -12.82 0.58
CA GLY A 68 -2.50 -13.15 0.30
C GLY A 68 -1.52 -12.38 1.19
N LEU A 69 -1.71 -11.06 1.33
CA LEU A 69 -0.87 -10.22 2.20
C LEU A 69 -1.06 -10.50 3.70
N GLU A 70 -2.28 -10.82 4.12
CA GLU A 70 -2.54 -11.30 5.49
C GLU A 70 -1.77 -12.58 5.80
N CYS A 71 -1.69 -13.51 4.84
CA CYS A 71 -0.86 -14.71 4.96
C CYS A 71 0.64 -14.38 5.02
N VAL A 72 1.11 -13.37 4.30
CA VAL A 72 2.48 -12.88 4.42
C VAL A 72 2.74 -12.39 5.84
N LEU A 73 1.89 -11.51 6.40
CA LEU A 73 2.04 -11.04 7.79
C LEU A 73 1.97 -12.20 8.79
N SER A 74 1.08 -13.17 8.56
CA SER A 74 0.96 -14.38 9.39
C SER A 74 2.23 -15.22 9.36
N SER A 75 2.93 -15.33 8.23
CA SER A 75 4.18 -16.08 8.11
C SER A 75 5.36 -15.49 8.89
N TYR A 76 5.26 -14.21 9.29
CA TYR A 76 6.18 -13.56 10.23
C TYR A 76 5.83 -13.81 11.71
N ASN A 77 4.78 -14.61 11.96
CA ASN A 77 4.15 -14.81 13.27
C ASN A 77 3.66 -13.48 13.88
N LEU A 78 3.16 -12.57 13.04
CA LEU A 78 2.61 -11.29 13.50
C LEU A 78 1.12 -11.37 13.81
N VAL A 79 0.38 -12.29 13.19
CA VAL A 79 -1.08 -12.33 13.26
C VAL A 79 -1.53 -13.40 14.28
N ASN A 80 -2.31 -12.97 15.26
CA ASN A 80 -3.06 -13.85 16.17
C ASN A 80 -4.55 -13.57 16.02
N ARG A 81 -5.27 -14.52 15.39
CA ARG A 81 -6.66 -14.35 14.95
C ARG A 81 -6.80 -13.13 14.04
N THR A 82 -7.29 -12.02 14.56
CA THR A 82 -7.49 -10.77 13.82
C THR A 82 -6.52 -9.67 14.23
N ASP A 83 -5.66 -9.95 15.21
CA ASP A 83 -4.81 -8.96 15.84
C ASP A 83 -3.36 -9.11 15.39
N VAL A 84 -2.67 -7.99 15.25
CA VAL A 84 -1.27 -7.90 14.82
C VAL A 84 -0.40 -7.49 15.99
N ASP A 85 0.71 -8.19 16.19
CA ASP A 85 1.76 -7.84 17.14
C ASP A 85 2.64 -6.71 16.57
N LEU A 86 2.27 -5.46 16.89
CA LEU A 86 2.97 -4.26 16.39
C LEU A 86 4.41 -4.17 16.94
N SER A 87 4.64 -4.59 18.18
CA SER A 87 5.98 -4.59 18.77
C SER A 87 6.92 -5.55 18.04
N ARG A 88 6.42 -6.76 17.72
CA ARG A 88 7.17 -7.72 16.90
C ARG A 88 7.35 -7.22 15.47
N MET A 89 6.33 -6.56 14.88
CA MET A 89 6.43 -5.97 13.54
C MET A 89 7.57 -4.95 13.48
N GLN A 90 7.64 -4.04 14.45
CA GLN A 90 8.73 -3.06 14.56
C GLN A 90 10.10 -3.74 14.69
N HIS A 91 10.21 -4.76 15.53
CA HIS A 91 11.47 -5.48 15.74
C HIS A 91 11.94 -6.19 14.46
N LEU A 92 11.03 -6.86 13.75
CA LEU A 92 11.35 -7.58 12.52
C LEU A 92 11.79 -6.66 11.38
N ALA A 93 11.43 -5.38 11.41
CA ALA A 93 11.86 -4.41 10.41
C ALA A 93 13.38 -4.33 10.24
N GLN A 94 14.14 -4.60 11.31
CA GLN A 94 15.61 -4.58 11.29
C GLN A 94 16.20 -5.68 10.38
N ASN A 95 15.46 -6.77 10.16
CA ASN A 95 15.91 -7.92 9.38
C ASN A 95 15.37 -7.94 7.95
N ILE A 96 14.51 -6.98 7.59
CA ILE A 96 13.91 -6.90 6.26
C ILE A 96 14.82 -6.11 5.32
N THR A 97 15.18 -6.71 4.20
CA THR A 97 16.07 -6.10 3.19
C THR A 97 15.32 -5.33 2.11
N GLN A 98 14.05 -5.67 1.85
CA GLN A 98 13.21 -4.97 0.88
C GLN A 98 12.79 -3.61 1.46
N PRO A 99 13.13 -2.48 0.81
CA PRO A 99 12.99 -1.17 1.42
C PRO A 99 11.53 -0.80 1.72
N GLU A 100 10.59 -1.12 0.82
CA GLU A 100 9.18 -0.82 1.02
C GLU A 100 8.55 -1.67 2.13
N VAL A 101 8.92 -2.96 2.21
CA VAL A 101 8.46 -3.87 3.27
C VAL A 101 9.03 -3.44 4.63
N ARG A 102 10.30 -3.03 4.66
CA ARG A 102 10.93 -2.50 5.87
C ARG A 102 10.24 -1.22 6.33
N ALA A 103 10.02 -0.27 5.44
CA ALA A 103 9.32 0.98 5.75
C ALA A 103 7.92 0.69 6.31
N ALA A 104 7.17 -0.22 5.66
CA ALA A 104 5.87 -0.64 6.16
C ALA A 104 5.93 -1.23 7.58
N PHE A 105 6.93 -2.07 7.88
CA PHE A 105 7.08 -2.64 9.22
C PHE A 105 7.48 -1.60 10.27
N GLN A 106 8.24 -0.57 9.89
CA GLN A 106 8.64 0.51 10.80
C GLN A 106 7.52 1.52 11.05
N GLU A 107 6.74 1.86 10.03
CA GLU A 107 5.78 2.95 10.12
C GLU A 107 4.40 2.45 10.52
N CYS A 108 3.94 1.31 9.97
CA CYS A 108 2.63 0.77 10.33
C CYS A 108 2.57 0.31 11.80
N ALA A 109 3.71 -0.08 12.38
CA ALA A 109 3.78 -0.50 13.78
C ALA A 109 3.61 0.67 14.78
N GLN A 110 3.71 1.92 14.33
CA GLN A 110 3.58 3.11 15.19
C GLN A 110 2.12 3.55 15.36
N ASP A 111 1.19 3.03 14.54
CA ASP A 111 -0.23 3.34 14.63
C ASP A 111 -1.00 2.17 15.27
N GLU A 112 -1.49 2.38 16.49
CA GLU A 112 -2.28 1.41 17.25
C GLU A 112 -3.54 0.91 16.50
N ASN A 113 -4.07 1.68 15.54
CA ASN A 113 -5.18 1.23 14.70
C ASN A 113 -4.80 0.02 13.84
N ASN A 114 -3.51 -0.14 13.52
CA ASN A 114 -2.99 -1.27 12.77
C ASN A 114 -2.92 -2.56 13.59
N LYS A 115 -3.26 -2.52 14.88
CA LYS A 115 -3.45 -3.76 15.67
C LYS A 115 -4.49 -4.68 15.05
N LYS A 116 -5.42 -4.18 14.23
CA LYS A 116 -6.33 -5.03 13.45
C LYS A 116 -5.73 -5.40 12.09
N VAL A 117 -5.74 -6.68 11.75
CA VAL A 117 -5.11 -7.21 10.54
C VAL A 117 -5.57 -6.51 9.26
N GLY A 118 -6.85 -6.16 9.14
CA GLY A 118 -7.36 -5.42 7.98
C GLY A 118 -6.78 -4.01 7.84
N LYS A 119 -6.43 -3.36 8.96
CA LYS A 119 -5.79 -2.04 9.01
C LYS A 119 -4.29 -2.16 8.73
N ALA A 120 -3.61 -3.12 9.36
CA ALA A 120 -2.21 -3.43 9.05
C ALA A 120 -2.00 -3.76 7.57
N VAL A 121 -2.84 -4.63 6.99
CA VAL A 121 -2.78 -4.96 5.56
C VAL A 121 -3.01 -3.73 4.70
N LYS A 122 -3.95 -2.84 5.06
CA LYS A 122 -4.12 -1.57 4.34
C LYS A 122 -2.85 -0.71 4.41
N CYS A 123 -2.29 -0.50 5.60
CA CYS A 123 -1.08 0.30 5.75
C CYS A 123 0.09 -0.31 4.96
N PHE A 124 0.24 -1.64 5.01
CA PHE A 124 1.25 -2.35 4.24
C PHE A 124 1.09 -2.12 2.73
N ILE A 125 -0.15 -2.19 2.21
CA ILE A 125 -0.45 -1.86 0.81
C ILE A 125 -0.05 -0.40 0.50
N ASP A 126 -0.43 0.56 1.35
CA ASP A 126 -0.15 1.98 1.13
C ASP A 126 1.38 2.24 0.99
N HIS A 127 2.22 1.50 1.73
CA HIS A 127 3.67 1.54 1.57
C HIS A 127 4.17 0.90 0.28
N LEU A 128 3.60 -0.25 -0.12
CA LEU A 128 3.96 -0.86 -1.40
C LEU A 128 3.53 0.01 -2.60
N GLU A 129 2.43 0.76 -2.47
CA GLU A 129 1.94 1.68 -3.51
C GLU A 129 2.92 2.82 -3.81
N THR A 130 3.82 3.16 -2.88
CA THR A 130 4.82 4.22 -3.10
C THR A 130 5.71 3.96 -4.31
N SER A 131 6.01 2.68 -4.61
CA SER A 131 6.78 2.28 -5.78
C SER A 131 6.00 1.40 -6.76
N CYS A 132 4.75 1.07 -6.44
CA CYS A 132 3.79 0.36 -7.28
C CYS A 132 2.50 1.18 -7.40
N PRO A 133 2.52 2.32 -8.11
CA PRO A 133 1.38 3.22 -8.16
C PRO A 133 0.16 2.51 -8.74
N VAL A 134 -1.01 2.83 -8.18
CA VAL A 134 -2.29 2.37 -8.72
C VAL A 134 -2.36 2.78 -10.20
N PRO A 135 -2.71 1.86 -11.12
CA PRO A 135 -2.79 2.16 -12.54
C PRO A 135 -3.66 3.40 -12.77
N ASP A 136 -3.09 4.34 -13.53
CA ASP A 136 -3.55 5.72 -13.72
C ASP A 136 -5.04 5.97 -13.44
N ALA A 137 -5.29 6.78 -12.42
CA ALA A 137 -6.51 7.58 -12.32
C ALA A 137 -6.61 8.65 -13.43
N THR A 138 -5.62 8.75 -14.30
CA THR A 138 -5.45 9.72 -15.39
C THR A 138 -5.74 9.13 -16.78
N LYS A 139 -6.05 7.83 -16.91
CA LYS A 139 -6.77 7.28 -18.09
C LYS A 139 -8.27 7.60 -18.01
N ARG A 140 -8.58 8.83 -17.59
CA ARG A 140 -9.93 9.39 -17.38
C ARG A 140 -10.19 10.51 -18.38
N GLU A 141 -9.86 10.25 -19.64
CA GLU A 141 -10.23 11.08 -20.79
C GLU A 141 -10.88 10.20 -21.86
#